data_AF-A0A3M0BGE8-F1
#
_entry.id   AF-A0A3M0BGE8-F1
#
_cell.length_a   1.000
_cell.length_b   1.000
_cell.length_c   1.000
_cell.angle_alpha   90.00
_cell.angle_beta   90.00
_cell.angle_gamma   90.00
#
_symmetry.space_group_name_H-M   'P 1'
#
loop_
_entity.id
_entity.type
_entity.pdbx_description
1 polymer ?
#
loop_
_entity_poly.entity_id
_entity_poly.type
_entity_poly.pdbx_seq_one_letter_code
_entity_poly.pdbx_strand_id
1 'polypeptide(L)' 'MTREEAIKKLLETDPEFKEWYEEHEELKWKVHKLDKHFPPDPELEAEEEKLKRRKLYLKDLMETKIKEFMEKEGKAA' A
#
# COMPACT_ATOMS: atom_id res chain seq x y z
N MET A 1 -13.06 17.72 0.16
CA MET A 1 -11.79 17.12 -0.32
C MET A 1 -12.08 15.76 -0.90
N THR A 2 -11.58 15.45 -2.10
CA THR A 2 -11.69 14.09 -2.67
C THR A 2 -10.55 13.20 -2.18
N ARG A 3 -10.75 11.87 -2.21
CA ARG A 3 -9.73 10.89 -1.79
C ARG A 3 -8.43 11.03 -2.57
N GLU A 4 -8.51 11.31 -3.87
CA GLU A 4 -7.34 11.48 -4.73
C GLU A 4 -6.51 12.71 -4.35
N GLU A 5 -7.16 13.81 -3.95
CA GLU A 5 -6.47 14.99 -3.44
C GLU A 5 -5.79 14.71 -2.09
N ALA A 6 -6.43 13.95 -1.21
CA ALA A 6 -5.84 13.55 0.08
C ALA A 6 -4.59 12.70 -0.12
N ILE A 7 -4.62 11.75 -1.05
CA ILE A 7 -3.46 10.94 -1.41
C ILE A 7 -2.33 11.81 -1.95
N LYS A 8 -2.61 12.74 -2.89
CA LYS A 8 -1.58 13.64 -3.42
C LYS A 8 -0.94 14.48 -2.32
N LYS A 9 -1.75 15.11 -1.48
CA LYS A 9 -1.23 15.88 -0.33
C LYS A 9 -0.43 14.99 0.62
N LEU A 10 -0.89 13.78 0.94
CA LEU A 10 -0.14 12.86 1.80
C LEU A 10 1.19 12.44 1.16
N LEU A 11 1.25 12.19 -0.14
CA LEU A 11 2.50 11.89 -0.83
C LEU A 11 3.50 13.07 -0.81
N GLU A 12 3.02 14.30 -0.76
CA GLU A 12 3.86 15.50 -0.70
C GLU A 12 4.25 15.89 0.73
N THR A 13 3.36 15.68 1.70
CA THR A 13 3.50 16.17 3.08
C THR A 13 3.98 15.08 4.05
N ASP A 14 3.74 13.81 3.73
CA ASP A 14 4.01 12.67 4.59
C ASP A 14 4.99 11.69 3.90
N PRO A 15 6.28 11.74 4.26
CA PRO A 15 7.28 10.85 3.68
C PRO A 15 7.05 9.38 4.03
N GLU A 16 6.47 9.07 5.20
CA GLU A 16 6.15 7.67 5.56
C GLU A 16 5.04 7.12 4.64
N PHE A 17 4.02 7.94 4.34
CA PHE A 17 2.98 7.54 3.40
C PHE A 17 3.53 7.30 1.99
N LYS A 18 4.51 8.11 1.57
CA LYS A 18 5.21 7.91 0.30
C LYS A 18 5.97 6.59 0.28
N GLU A 19 6.71 6.27 1.34
CA GLU A 19 7.40 4.98 1.46
C GLU A 19 6.43 3.80 1.42
N TRP A 20 5.28 3.89 2.09
CA TRP A 20 4.26 2.84 2.04
C TRP A 20 3.67 2.67 0.63
N TYR A 21 3.48 3.77 -0.10
CA TYR A 21 2.97 3.74 -1.46
C TYR A 21 3.96 3.08 -2.43
N GLU A 22 5.25 3.44 -2.32
CA GLU A 22 6.33 2.85 -3.10
C GLU A 22 6.50 1.35 -2.76
N GLU A 23 6.51 0.99 -1.47
CA GLU A 23 6.59 -0.42 -1.03
C GLU A 23 5.37 -1.22 -1.53
N HIS A 24 4.17 -0.65 -1.51
CA HIS A 24 2.96 -1.32 -2.00
C HIS A 24 3.03 -1.61 -3.52
N GLU A 25 3.50 -0.67 -4.34
CA GLU A 25 3.68 -0.90 -5.78
C GLU A 25 4.81 -1.91 -6.05
N GLU A 26 5.90 -1.87 -5.29
CA GLU A 26 6.97 -2.86 -5.40
C GLU A 26 6.47 -4.28 -5.06
N LEU A 27 5.72 -4.42 -3.97
CA LEU A 27 5.12 -5.70 -3.57
C LEU A 27 4.15 -6.23 -4.62
N LYS A 28 3.36 -5.36 -5.25
CA LYS A 28 2.46 -5.73 -6.34
C LYS A 28 3.24 -6.29 -7.55
N TRP A 29 4.39 -5.70 -7.88
CA TRP A 29 5.26 -6.23 -8.93
C TRP A 29 5.88 -7.57 -8.54
N LYS A 30 6.37 -7.71 -7.30
CA LYS A 30 6.92 -8.97 -6.77
C LYS A 30 5.90 -10.11 -6.78
N VAL A 31 4.67 -9.86 -6.28
CA VAL A 31 3.58 -10.84 -6.31
C VAL A 31 3.26 -11.25 -7.73
N HIS A 32 3.14 -10.30 -8.66
CA HIS A 32 2.86 -10.61 -10.08
C HIS A 32 3.97 -11.42 -10.76
N LYS A 33 5.23 -11.24 -10.32
CA LYS A 33 6.36 -12.02 -10.81
C LYS A 33 6.32 -13.46 -10.27
N LEU A 34 5.94 -13.63 -9.02
CA LEU A 34 5.83 -14.94 -8.36
C LEU A 34 4.62 -15.75 -8.86
N ASP A 35 3.49 -15.10 -9.14
CA ASP A 35 2.27 -15.73 -9.68
C ASP A 35 2.51 -16.45 -11.04
N LYS A 36 3.54 -16.03 -11.77
CA LYS A 36 3.92 -16.60 -13.07
C LYS A 36 4.89 -17.78 -12.99
N HIS A 37 5.31 -18.19 -11.80
CA HIS A 37 6.24 -19.31 -11.67
C HIS A 37 5.55 -20.66 -11.91
N PHE A 38 6.13 -21.44 -12.82
CA PHE A 38 5.77 -22.84 -13.04
C PHE A 38 7.07 -23.66 -13.16
N PRO A 39 7.23 -24.80 -12.47
CA PRO A 39 6.26 -25.44 -11.57
C PRO A 39 6.03 -24.68 -10.25
N PRO A 40 4.90 -24.91 -9.56
CA PRO A 40 4.64 -24.35 -8.23
C PRO A 40 5.68 -24.85 -7.24
N ASP A 41 6.42 -23.92 -6.64
CA ASP A 41 7.40 -24.18 -5.59
C ASP A 41 6.79 -23.79 -4.24
N PRO A 42 6.68 -24.70 -3.26
CA PRO A 42 6.09 -24.42 -1.96
C PRO A 42 6.77 -23.26 -1.21
N GLU A 43 8.07 -23.05 -1.42
CA GLU A 43 8.80 -21.93 -0.82
C GLU A 43 8.41 -20.61 -1.48
N LEU A 44 8.24 -20.59 -2.81
CA LEU A 44 7.75 -19.42 -3.54
C LEU A 44 6.29 -19.10 -3.22
N GLU A 45 5.43 -20.11 -3.03
CA GLU A 45 4.04 -19.91 -2.62
C GLU A 45 3.95 -19.28 -1.21
N ALA A 46 4.77 -19.76 -0.27
CA ALA A 46 4.82 -19.19 1.08
C ALA A 46 5.33 -17.74 1.06
N GLU A 47 6.33 -17.42 0.23
CA GLU A 47 6.80 -16.06 0.03
C GLU A 47 5.73 -15.18 -0.63
N GLU A 48 5.01 -15.69 -1.63
CA GLU A 48 3.92 -14.98 -2.29
C GLU A 48 2.79 -14.64 -1.30
N GLU A 49 2.40 -15.59 -0.44
CA GLU A 49 1.42 -15.35 0.63
C GLU A 49 1.89 -14.27 1.61
N LYS A 50 3.16 -14.29 2.02
CA LYS A 50 3.73 -13.23 2.89
C LYS A 50 3.66 -11.88 2.21
N LEU A 51 4.02 -11.79 0.93
CA LEU A 51 3.99 -10.55 0.16
C LEU A 51 2.55 -10.05 -0.04
N LYS A 52 1.58 -10.94 -0.28
CA LYS A 52 0.14 -10.62 -0.34
C LYS A 52 -0.35 -10.04 0.99
N ARG A 53 0.04 -10.65 2.13
CA ARG A 53 -0.30 -10.13 3.47
C ARG A 53 0.33 -8.77 3.74
N ARG A 54 1.60 -8.57 3.38
CA ARG A 54 2.29 -7.29 3.55
C ARG A 54 1.65 -6.19 2.70
N LYS A 55 1.29 -6.51 1.45
CA LYS A 55 0.56 -5.59 0.57
C LYS A 55 -0.79 -5.18 1.16
N LEU A 56 -1.54 -6.13 1.72
CA LEU A 56 -2.81 -5.84 2.39
C LEU A 56 -2.61 -4.91 3.59
N TYR A 57 -1.59 -5.18 4.42
CA TYR A 57 -1.25 -4.35 5.56
C TYR A 57 -0.90 -2.92 5.18
N LEU A 58 -0.07 -2.71 4.14
CA LEU A 58 0.25 -1.37 3.64
C LEU A 58 -0.99 -0.65 3.12
N LYS A 59 -1.88 -1.36 2.42
CA LYS A 59 -3.15 -0.80 1.99
C LYS A 59 -3.97 -0.30 3.18
N ASP A 60 -4.09 -1.10 4.24
CA ASP A 60 -4.85 -0.72 5.43
C ASP A 60 -4.21 0.48 6.17
N LEU A 61 -2.88 0.53 6.24
CA LEU A 61 -2.15 1.69 6.78
C LEU A 61 -2.42 2.96 5.96
N MET A 62 -2.31 2.87 4.64
CA MET A 62 -2.59 3.99 3.74
C MET A 62 -4.04 4.46 3.89
N GLU A 63 -5.01 3.55 3.93
CA GLU A 63 -6.43 3.90 4.12
C GLU A 63 -6.68 4.59 5.46
N THR A 64 -6.06 4.10 6.52
CA THR A 64 -6.15 4.71 7.86
C THR A 64 -5.61 6.13 7.81
N LYS A 65 -4.44 6.33 7.19
CA LYS A 65 -3.80 7.63 7.09
C LYS A 65 -4.59 8.61 6.23
N ILE A 66 -5.14 8.16 5.10
CA ILE A 66 -6.03 8.96 4.24
C ILE A 66 -7.25 9.41 5.04
N LYS A 67 -7.86 8.49 5.78
CA LYS A 67 -9.03 8.80 6.61
C LYS A 67 -8.68 9.82 7.70
N GLU A 68 -7.58 9.62 8.43
CA GLU A 68 -7.11 10.57 9.44
C GLU A 68 -6.81 11.95 8.85
N PHE A 69 -6.21 12.00 7.66
CA PHE A 69 -5.92 13.24 6.95
C PHE A 69 -7.21 13.97 6.55
N MET A 70 -8.18 13.23 5.98
CA MET A 70 -9.49 13.79 5.63
C MET A 70 -10.27 14.26 6.86
N GLU A 71 -10.20 13.54 7.99
CA GLU A 71 -10.82 13.96 9.25
C GLU A 71 -10.16 15.21 9.84
N LYS A 72 -8.83 15.33 9.74
CA LYS A 72 -8.09 16.53 10.18
C LYS A 72 -8.44 17.75 9.33
N GLU A 73 -8.40 17.63 8.01
CA GLU A 73 -8.77 18.72 7.09
C GLU A 73 -10.26 19.08 7.21
N GLY A 74 -11.13 18.10 7.47
CA GLY A 74 -12.56 18.32 7.69
C GLY A 74 -12.91 18.95 9.04
N LYS A 75 -12.07 18.78 10.08
CA LYS A 75 -12.20 19.45 11.38
C LYS A 75 -11.58 20.85 11.41
N ALA A 76 -10.76 21.19 10.41
CA ALA A 76 -10.14 22.50 10.25
C ALA A 76 -11.03 23.50 9.47
N ALA A 77 -12.25 23.11 9.10
CA ALA A 77 -13.24 23.93 8.38
C ALA A 77 -14.40 24.38 9.28
#